data_AF-M3XYU7-F1
#
_entry.id   AF-M3XYU7-F1
#
_cell.length_a   1.000
_cell.length_b   1.000
_cell.length_c   1.000
_cell.angle_alpha   90.00
_cell.angle_beta   90.00
_cell.angle_gamma   90.00
#
_symmetry.space_group_name_H-M   'P 1'
#
loop_
_entity.id
_entity.type
_entity.pdbx_description
1 polymer ?
#
loop_
_entity_poly.entity_id
_entity_poly.type
_entity_poly.pdbx_seq_one_letter_code
_entity_poly.pdbx_strand_id
1 'polypeptide(L)'
;MEQLKLTMNKRYDISQKALDLQSLRFDPDLVGHDIDIILNRRNCMTATLQIIEENYPELLSLNLSNNKLYGLDGLSDIIEMVPTVKILNLSKNELNVVWELNKMKGLELEELWLEGNPLCDTFPDQPTYISAIKDCFPKLLRLV
;
A
#
# COMPACT_ATOMS: atom_id res chain seq x y z
N MET A 1 11.28 12.55 -12.01
CA MET A 1 11.39 11.62 -10.87
C MET A 1 11.79 12.32 -9.59
N GLU A 2 12.65 13.34 -9.64
CA GLU A 2 13.02 14.16 -8.47
C GLU A 2 11.83 14.76 -7.72
N GLN A 3 10.84 15.32 -8.41
CA GLN A 3 9.67 15.90 -7.74
C GLN A 3 8.88 14.86 -6.94
N LEU A 4 8.75 13.62 -7.44
CA LEU A 4 8.12 12.54 -6.70
C LEU A 4 8.93 12.20 -5.43
N LYS A 5 10.26 12.15 -5.52
CA LYS A 5 11.14 11.96 -4.34
C LYS A 5 10.94 13.07 -3.32
N LEU A 6 10.86 14.34 -3.76
CA LEU A 6 10.62 15.48 -2.87
C LEU A 6 9.25 15.42 -2.19
N THR A 7 8.19 15.09 -2.93
CA THR A 7 6.84 14.90 -2.37
C THR A 7 6.82 13.76 -1.34
N MET A 8 7.47 12.63 -1.64
CA MET A 8 7.56 11.50 -0.70
C MET A 8 8.34 11.86 0.56
N ASN A 9 9.43 12.63 0.45
CA ASN A 9 10.17 13.13 1.61
C ASN A 9 9.32 14.01 2.53
N LYS A 10 8.47 14.87 1.97
CA LYS A 10 7.53 15.69 2.77
C LYS A 10 6.45 14.86 3.48
N ARG A 11 6.11 13.70 2.91
CA ARG A 11 5.10 12.75 3.40
C ARG A 11 5.68 11.64 4.28
N TYR A 12 6.99 11.67 4.55
CA TYR A 12 7.66 10.68 5.38
C TYR A 12 7.80 11.17 6.82
N ASP A 13 7.29 10.39 7.75
CA ASP A 13 7.52 10.57 9.19
C ASP A 13 8.70 9.69 9.63
N ILE A 14 9.83 10.33 9.91
CA ILE A 14 11.07 9.67 10.36
C ILE A 14 10.88 8.97 11.70
N SER A 15 10.05 9.52 12.60
CA SER A 15 9.88 8.99 13.96
C SER A 15 9.14 7.65 13.95
N GLN A 16 8.14 7.53 13.07
CA GLN A 16 7.34 6.32 12.91
C GLN A 16 7.86 5.40 11.78
N LYS A 17 8.86 5.87 11.02
CA LYS A 17 9.31 5.25 9.78
C LYS A 17 8.11 4.93 8.87
N ALA A 18 7.25 5.95 8.71
CA ALA A 18 5.96 5.83 8.05
C ALA A 18 5.89 6.75 6.83
N LEU A 19 5.46 6.22 5.69
CA LEU A 19 5.32 6.98 4.45
C LEU A 19 3.86 7.06 4.05
N ASP A 20 3.35 8.30 3.94
CA ASP A 20 1.96 8.55 3.59
C ASP A 20 1.75 8.88 2.11
N LEU A 21 1.34 7.89 1.32
CA LEU A 21 0.99 8.06 -0.09
C LEU A 21 -0.52 8.05 -0.33
N GLN A 22 -1.32 8.38 0.69
CA GLN A 22 -2.75 8.54 0.53
C GLN A 22 -3.06 9.54 -0.60
N SER A 23 -3.92 9.11 -1.53
CA SER A 23 -4.42 9.96 -2.62
C SER A 23 -3.30 10.70 -3.39
N LEU A 24 -2.18 10.01 -3.62
CA LEU A 24 -0.95 10.61 -4.12
C LEU A 24 -1.15 11.42 -5.40
N ARG A 25 -2.01 10.94 -6.30
CA ARG A 25 -2.36 11.62 -7.56
C ARG A 25 -2.80 13.08 -7.36
N PHE A 26 -3.44 13.37 -6.23
CA PHE A 26 -4.01 14.68 -5.92
C PHE A 26 -3.11 15.53 -5.00
N ASP A 27 -1.87 15.10 -4.77
CA ASP A 27 -0.92 15.88 -4.01
C ASP A 27 -0.67 17.26 -4.67
N PRO A 28 -0.78 18.37 -3.93
CA PRO A 28 -0.60 19.70 -4.50
C PRO A 28 0.76 19.95 -5.15
N ASP A 29 1.83 19.34 -4.63
CA ASP A 29 3.16 19.48 -5.21
C ASP A 29 3.27 18.73 -6.55
N LEU A 30 2.58 17.60 -6.72
CA LEU A 30 2.55 16.87 -7.99
C LEU A 30 1.65 17.57 -9.01
N VAL A 31 0.43 17.93 -8.60
CA VAL A 31 -0.54 18.64 -9.45
C VAL A 31 0.02 20.00 -9.90
N GLY A 32 0.67 20.74 -9.00
CA GLY A 32 1.27 22.04 -9.31
C GLY A 32 2.42 21.98 -10.31
N HIS A 33 3.02 20.80 -10.51
CA HIS A 33 4.08 20.55 -11.51
C HIS A 33 3.57 19.77 -12.73
N ASP A 34 2.25 19.61 -12.90
CA ASP A 34 1.62 18.84 -13.98
C ASP A 34 2.09 17.37 -14.03
N ILE A 35 2.34 16.78 -12.85
CA ILE A 35 2.80 15.39 -12.71
C ILE A 35 1.61 14.51 -12.33
N ASP A 36 1.20 13.63 -13.25
CA ASP A 36 0.14 12.65 -13.02
C ASP A 36 0.71 11.27 -12.63
N ILE A 37 0.78 10.98 -11.32
CA ILE A 37 1.16 9.65 -10.81
C ILE A 37 -0.10 8.84 -10.48
N ILE A 38 -0.30 7.75 -11.21
CA ILE A 38 -1.42 6.83 -11.01
C ILE A 38 -0.87 5.51 -10.51
N LEU A 39 -0.89 5.29 -9.19
CA LEU A 39 -0.31 4.10 -8.55
C LEU A 39 -0.91 2.77 -9.01
N ASN A 40 -2.13 2.78 -9.52
CA ASN A 40 -2.74 1.60 -10.12
C ASN A 40 -2.02 1.14 -11.43
N ARG A 41 -1.23 2.01 -12.07
CA ARG A 41 -0.40 1.61 -13.22
C ARG A 41 0.91 1.00 -12.72
N ARG A 42 1.26 -0.20 -13.19
CA ARG A 42 2.46 -0.95 -12.78
C ARG A 42 3.74 -0.10 -12.85
N ASN A 43 3.98 0.62 -13.95
CA ASN A 43 5.17 1.46 -14.08
C ASN A 43 5.26 2.58 -13.03
N CYS A 44 4.13 3.19 -12.65
CA CYS A 44 4.08 4.17 -11.58
C CYS A 44 4.36 3.52 -10.22
N MET A 45 3.73 2.37 -9.93
CA MET A 45 3.97 1.65 -8.68
C MET A 45 5.44 1.19 -8.56
N THR A 46 6.01 0.60 -9.60
CA THR A 46 7.41 0.17 -9.61
C THR A 46 8.35 1.35 -9.36
N ALA A 47 8.13 2.50 -10.02
CA ALA A 47 8.94 3.69 -9.78
C ALA A 47 8.81 4.20 -8.33
N THR A 48 7.61 4.14 -7.75
CA THR A 48 7.37 4.48 -6.34
C THR A 48 8.12 3.52 -5.41
N LEU A 49 8.04 2.20 -5.64
CA LEU A 49 8.74 1.21 -4.82
C LEU A 49 10.26 1.34 -4.92
N GLN A 50 10.81 1.62 -6.11
CA GLN A 50 12.24 1.90 -6.31
C GLN A 50 12.70 3.11 -5.50
N ILE A 51 11.91 4.18 -5.46
CA ILE A 51 12.22 5.34 -4.61
C ILE A 51 12.21 4.92 -3.14
N ILE A 52 11.25 4.10 -2.72
CA ILE A 52 11.16 3.64 -1.33
C ILE A 52 12.38 2.82 -0.94
N GLU A 53 12.73 1.81 -1.75
CA GLU A 53 13.90 0.96 -1.55
C GLU A 53 15.20 1.79 -1.43
N GLU A 54 15.39 2.75 -2.32
CA GLU A 54 16.60 3.60 -2.34
C GLU A 54 16.69 4.56 -1.15
N ASN A 55 15.57 5.14 -0.70
CA ASN A 55 15.58 6.31 0.19
C ASN A 55 15.04 6.03 1.60
N TYR A 56 14.25 4.97 1.77
CA TYR A 56 13.63 4.61 3.05
C TYR A 56 13.85 3.11 3.37
N PRO A 57 15.11 2.63 3.43
CA PRO A 57 15.40 1.20 3.62
C PRO A 57 14.86 0.63 4.94
N GLU A 58 14.60 1.50 5.92
CA GLU A 58 14.05 1.12 7.23
C GLU A 58 12.53 1.37 7.34
N LEU A 59 11.82 1.60 6.24
CA LEU A 59 10.38 1.87 6.24
C LEU A 59 9.60 0.74 6.93
N LEU A 60 8.75 1.09 7.91
CA LEU A 60 7.92 0.12 8.64
C LEU A 60 6.44 0.26 8.31
N SER A 61 5.98 1.46 7.94
CA SER A 61 4.58 1.72 7.67
C SER A 61 4.39 2.40 6.31
N LEU A 62 3.47 1.88 5.49
CA LEU A 62 3.14 2.42 4.18
C LEU A 62 1.63 2.62 4.05
N ASN A 63 1.22 3.86 3.74
CA ASN A 63 -0.17 4.18 3.46
C ASN A 63 -0.40 4.35 1.96
N LEU A 64 -1.22 3.48 1.38
CA LEU A 64 -1.65 3.51 -0.03
C LEU A 64 -3.16 3.72 -0.14
N SER A 65 -3.81 4.23 0.90
CA SER A 65 -5.26 4.42 0.91
C SER A 65 -5.74 5.41 -0.16
N ASN A 66 -6.96 5.20 -0.65
CA ASN A 66 -7.63 6.10 -1.59
C ASN A 66 -6.81 6.42 -2.86
N ASN A 67 -6.23 5.38 -3.48
CA ASN A 67 -5.47 5.45 -4.73
C ASN A 67 -6.13 4.70 -5.89
N LYS A 68 -7.38 4.22 -5.71
CA LYS A 68 -8.15 3.46 -6.71
C LYS A 68 -7.41 2.22 -7.22
N LEU A 69 -6.70 1.54 -6.32
CA LEU A 69 -6.05 0.26 -6.64
C LEU A 69 -7.15 -0.79 -6.82
N TYR A 70 -7.31 -1.34 -8.02
CA TYR A 70 -8.23 -2.46 -8.27
C TYR A 70 -7.50 -3.81 -8.39
N GLY A 71 -6.18 -3.78 -8.49
CA GLY A 71 -5.33 -4.97 -8.49
C GLY A 71 -3.94 -4.68 -7.93
N LEU A 72 -3.27 -5.72 -7.44
CA LEU A 72 -2.01 -5.64 -6.70
C LEU A 72 -0.80 -6.19 -7.48
N ASP A 73 -0.96 -6.51 -8.77
CA ASP A 73 0.14 -6.98 -9.64
C ASP A 73 1.28 -5.95 -9.82
N GLY A 74 0.98 -4.66 -9.62
CA GLY A 74 2.01 -3.62 -9.62
C GLY A 74 2.70 -3.49 -8.26
N LEU A 75 2.05 -3.91 -7.18
CA LEU A 75 2.55 -3.81 -5.81
C LEU A 75 3.31 -5.07 -5.39
N SER A 76 3.20 -6.19 -6.11
CA SER A 76 3.82 -7.48 -5.75
C SER A 76 5.32 -7.40 -5.45
N ASP A 77 6.03 -6.51 -6.14
CA ASP A 77 7.48 -6.33 -6.01
C ASP A 77 7.88 -5.79 -4.63
N ILE A 78 6.92 -5.28 -3.84
CA ILE A 78 7.15 -4.82 -2.46
C ILE A 78 7.75 -5.91 -1.57
N ILE A 79 7.46 -7.19 -1.85
CA ILE A 79 8.00 -8.32 -1.08
C ILE A 79 9.53 -8.32 -1.11
N GLU A 80 10.11 -7.97 -2.26
CA GLU A 80 11.56 -7.98 -2.47
C GLU A 80 12.18 -6.60 -2.24
N MET A 81 11.52 -5.53 -2.71
CA MET A 81 12.03 -4.16 -2.67
C MET A 81 11.90 -3.51 -1.28
N VAL A 82 10.83 -3.82 -0.54
CA VAL A 82 10.56 -3.19 0.76
C VAL A 82 10.06 -4.22 1.79
N PRO A 83 10.83 -5.30 2.06
CA PRO A 83 10.44 -6.39 2.96
C PRO A 83 10.27 -5.95 4.42
N THR A 84 10.75 -4.74 4.75
CA THR A 84 10.72 -4.15 6.09
C THR A 84 9.33 -3.68 6.51
N VAL A 85 8.39 -3.49 5.57
CA VAL A 85 7.04 -3.02 5.87
C VAL A 85 6.30 -4.02 6.76
N LYS A 86 5.81 -3.52 7.90
CA LYS A 86 4.98 -4.24 8.88
C LYS A 86 3.55 -3.73 8.93
N ILE A 87 3.33 -2.47 8.56
CA ILE A 87 2.01 -1.83 8.59
C ILE A 87 1.67 -1.38 7.16
N LEU A 88 0.58 -1.90 6.61
CA LEU A 88 0.14 -1.55 5.26
C LEU A 88 -1.31 -1.08 5.28
N ASN A 89 -1.56 0.14 4.78
CA ASN A 89 -2.92 0.65 4.64
C ASN A 89 -3.36 0.67 3.17
N LEU A 90 -4.33 -0.20 2.83
CA LEU A 90 -4.96 -0.30 1.51
C LEU A 90 -6.44 0.13 1.55
N SER A 91 -6.89 0.79 2.60
CA SER A 91 -8.28 1.22 2.76
C SER A 91 -8.74 2.14 1.62
N LYS A 92 -10.06 2.14 1.36
CA LYS A 92 -10.70 3.01 0.36
C LYS A 92 -10.11 2.86 -1.05
N ASN A 93 -9.70 1.66 -1.42
CA ASN A 93 -9.32 1.31 -2.79
C ASN A 93 -10.46 0.54 -3.47
N GLU A 94 -10.22 -0.03 -4.65
CA GLU A 94 -11.22 -0.71 -5.48
C GLU A 94 -10.93 -2.21 -5.57
N LEU A 95 -10.36 -2.80 -4.52
CA LEU A 95 -10.05 -4.23 -4.49
C LEU A 95 -11.33 -5.05 -4.31
N ASN A 96 -11.66 -5.86 -5.33
CA ASN A 96 -12.93 -6.60 -5.38
C ASN A 96 -12.84 -8.02 -4.83
N VAL A 97 -11.65 -8.63 -4.82
CA VAL A 97 -11.48 -10.04 -4.45
C VAL A 97 -10.27 -10.22 -3.54
N VAL A 98 -10.42 -11.08 -2.53
CA VAL A 98 -9.35 -11.40 -1.56
C VAL A 98 -8.10 -12.00 -2.22
N TRP A 99 -8.26 -12.65 -3.39
CA TRP A 99 -7.15 -13.25 -4.14
C TRP A 99 -6.06 -12.25 -4.49
N GLU A 100 -6.38 -10.96 -4.63
CA GLU A 100 -5.38 -9.92 -4.87
C GLU A 100 -4.31 -9.86 -3.77
N LEU A 101 -4.69 -10.15 -2.52
CA LEU A 101 -3.78 -10.15 -1.38
C LEU A 101 -2.75 -11.28 -1.44
N ASN A 102 -3.03 -12.37 -2.17
CA ASN A 102 -2.08 -13.47 -2.36
C ASN A 102 -0.80 -13.01 -3.06
N LYS A 103 -0.87 -11.92 -3.84
CA LYS A 103 0.28 -11.34 -4.55
C LYS A 103 1.31 -10.72 -3.60
N MET A 104 0.95 -10.52 -2.33
CA MET A 104 1.80 -9.93 -1.30
C MET A 104 2.07 -10.89 -0.12
N LYS A 105 1.68 -12.16 -0.22
CA LYS A 105 1.81 -13.19 0.85
C LYS A 105 3.21 -13.34 1.47
N GLY A 106 4.25 -12.88 0.77
CA GLY A 106 5.63 -12.88 1.29
C GLY A 106 5.90 -11.82 2.36
N LEU A 107 5.01 -10.84 2.55
CA LEU A 107 5.17 -9.82 3.59
C LEU A 107 4.80 -10.36 4.97
N GLU A 108 5.61 -10.00 5.95
CA GLU A 108 5.35 -10.28 7.36
C GLU A 108 4.60 -9.13 8.04
N LEU A 109 3.37 -8.85 7.57
CA LEU A 109 2.55 -7.76 8.09
C LEU A 109 2.05 -8.04 9.52
N GLU A 110 2.08 -7.01 10.34
CA GLU A 110 1.53 -6.96 11.71
C GLU A 110 0.20 -6.20 11.74
N GLU A 111 0.03 -5.17 10.90
CA GLU A 111 -1.21 -4.40 10.77
C GLU A 111 -1.58 -4.16 9.30
N LEU A 112 -2.85 -4.40 8.96
CA LEU A 112 -3.38 -4.26 7.60
C LEU A 112 -4.73 -3.55 7.64
N TRP A 113 -4.89 -2.56 6.77
CA TRP A 113 -6.16 -1.83 6.62
C TRP A 113 -6.78 -2.12 5.26
N LEU A 114 -8.02 -2.57 5.25
CA LEU A 114 -8.79 -2.93 4.05
C LEU A 114 -10.17 -2.27 4.01
N GLU A 115 -10.61 -1.61 5.09
CA GLU A 115 -11.89 -0.92 5.17
C GLU A 115 -12.19 -0.08 3.91
N GLY A 116 -13.42 -0.16 3.41
CA GLY A 116 -13.87 0.61 2.25
C GLY A 116 -13.42 0.06 0.90
N ASN A 117 -12.90 -1.18 0.84
CA ASN A 117 -12.76 -1.94 -0.40
C ASN A 117 -13.99 -2.85 -0.63
N PRO A 118 -14.44 -3.04 -1.89
CA PRO A 118 -15.57 -3.93 -2.18
C PRO A 118 -15.40 -5.38 -1.71
N LEU A 119 -14.16 -5.89 -1.61
CA LEU A 119 -13.89 -7.24 -1.11
C LEU A 119 -14.44 -7.47 0.31
N CYS A 120 -14.53 -6.43 1.15
CA CYS A 120 -15.01 -6.56 2.52
C CYS A 120 -16.47 -7.02 2.57
N ASP A 121 -17.26 -6.66 1.56
CA ASP A 121 -18.68 -7.00 1.44
C ASP A 121 -18.91 -8.40 0.85
N THR A 122 -17.85 -9.10 0.41
CA THR A 122 -17.95 -10.44 -0.19
C THR A 122 -18.00 -11.57 0.83
N PHE A 123 -17.77 -11.28 2.12
CA PHE A 123 -17.72 -12.26 3.18
C PHE A 123 -19.06 -12.36 3.93
N PRO A 124 -19.51 -13.57 4.31
CA PRO A 124 -20.79 -13.74 4.99
C PRO A 124 -20.76 -13.21 6.43
N ASP A 125 -19.60 -13.22 7.08
CA ASP A 125 -19.40 -12.77 8.45
C ASP A 125 -17.95 -12.35 8.71
N GLN A 126 -17.76 -11.64 9.82
CA GLN A 126 -16.46 -11.13 10.24
C GLN A 126 -15.42 -12.23 10.55
N PRO A 127 -15.77 -13.37 11.21
CA PRO A 127 -14.82 -14.47 11.41
C PRO A 127 -14.27 -15.05 10.10
N THR A 128 -15.12 -15.27 9.10
CA THR A 128 -14.73 -15.79 7.78
C THR A 128 -13.79 -14.80 7.07
N TYR A 129 -14.11 -13.51 7.13
CA TYR A 129 -13.24 -12.45 6.63
C TYR A 129 -11.86 -12.48 7.31
N ILE A 130 -11.81 -12.45 8.64
CA ILE A 130 -10.55 -12.47 9.39
C ILE A 130 -9.73 -13.72 9.06
N SER A 131 -10.36 -14.89 8.97
CA SER A 131 -9.66 -16.14 8.62
C SER A 131 -9.01 -16.05 7.25
N ALA A 132 -9.75 -15.60 6.22
CA ALA A 132 -9.24 -15.51 4.86
C ALA A 132 -8.05 -14.51 4.74
N ILE A 133 -8.09 -13.41 5.49
CA ILE A 133 -6.98 -12.45 5.53
C ILE A 133 -5.77 -13.03 6.29
N LYS A 134 -5.98 -13.73 7.40
CA LYS A 134 -4.89 -14.38 8.15
C LYS A 134 -4.25 -15.56 7.41
N ASP A 135 -4.99 -16.23 6.53
CA ASP A 135 -4.43 -17.23 5.60
C ASP A 135 -3.44 -16.58 4.60
N CYS A 136 -3.57 -15.28 4.35
CA CYS A 136 -2.60 -14.51 3.58
C CYS A 136 -1.46 -13.97 4.43
N PHE A 137 -1.75 -13.50 5.65
CA PHE A 137 -0.77 -12.88 6.53
C PHE A 137 -0.85 -13.52 7.93
N PRO A 138 -0.18 -14.66 8.16
CA PRO A 138 -0.31 -15.39 9.43
C PRO A 138 0.21 -14.63 10.66
N LYS A 139 1.11 -13.66 10.45
CA LYS A 139 1.67 -12.79 11.50
C LYS A 139 0.80 -11.57 11.84
N LEU A 140 -0.34 -11.41 11.16
CA LEU A 140 -1.20 -10.24 11.32
C LEU A 140 -1.82 -10.19 12.72
N LEU A 141 -1.52 -9.12 13.44
CA LEU A 141 -2.02 -8.84 14.79
C LEU A 141 -3.29 -7.98 14.75
N ARG A 142 -3.36 -7.05 13.79
CA ARG A 142 -4.47 -6.11 13.66
C ARG A 142 -4.98 -6.00 12.22
N LEU A 143 -6.29 -6.09 12.07
CA LEU A 143 -7.03 -5.89 10.83
C LEU A 143 -8.03 -4.77 11.05
N VAL A 144 -7.98 -3.74 10.18
CA VAL A 144 -8.90 -2.58 10.19
C VAL A 144 -9.67 -2.55 8.88
#